data_AF-A0A942A232-F1
#
_entry.id   AF-A0A942A232-F1
#
_cell.length_a   1.000
_cell.length_b   1.000
_cell.length_c   1.000
_cell.angle_alpha   90.00
_cell.angle_beta   90.00
_cell.angle_gamma   90.00
#
_symmetry.space_group_name_H-M   'P 1'
#
loop_
_entity.id
_entity.type
_entity.pdbx_description
1 polymer ?
#
loop_
_entity_poly.entity_id
_entity_poly.type
_entity_poly.pdbx_seq_one_letter_code
_entity_poly.pdbx_strand_id
1 'polypeptide(L)' 'MSLNDSSSTFRALGLTGGIGAVMAACILGGYYIGRHLDAKFDTAPWLLIASLLITMVAGFLEVYKIIKKVTEKPKNDKKL' A
#
# COMPACT_ATOMS: atom_id res chain seq x y z
N MET A 1 5.20 -20.92 34.64
CA MET A 1 5.20 -20.83 33.16
C MET A 1 4.33 -19.63 32.80
N SER A 2 4.90 -18.63 32.12
CA SER A 2 4.41 -17.24 32.11
C SER A 2 3.12 -17.06 31.29
N LEU A 3 2.07 -16.53 31.92
CA LEU A 3 0.80 -16.14 31.31
C LEU A 3 0.86 -14.67 30.81
N ASN A 4 1.91 -14.35 30.05
CA ASN A 4 2.11 -13.02 29.44
C ASN A 4 2.34 -13.08 27.92
N ASP A 5 2.24 -14.27 27.30
CA ASP A 5 2.51 -14.45 25.86
C ASP A 5 1.24 -14.44 24.97
N SER A 6 0.05 -14.55 25.56
CA SER A 6 -1.19 -14.62 24.79
C SER A 6 -1.51 -13.29 24.09
N SER A 7 -1.24 -12.15 24.74
CA SER A 7 -1.45 -10.82 24.16
C SER A 7 -0.41 -10.48 23.10
N SER A 8 0.86 -10.87 23.27
CA SER A 8 1.92 -10.71 22.26
C SER A 8 1.68 -11.61 21.05
N THR A 9 1.27 -12.86 21.26
CA THR A 9 0.95 -13.79 20.16
C THR A 9 -0.27 -13.30 19.38
N PHE A 10 -1.34 -12.85 20.03
CA PHE A 10 -2.52 -12.30 19.33
C PHE A 10 -2.18 -11.00 18.58
N ARG A 11 -1.29 -10.18 19.13
CA ARG A 11 -0.82 -8.94 18.50
C ARG A 11 0.14 -9.20 17.34
N ALA A 12 0.99 -10.23 17.44
CA ALA A 12 1.83 -10.71 16.34
C ALA A 12 0.97 -11.33 15.22
N LEU A 13 -0.05 -12.13 15.58
CA LEU A 13 -1.03 -12.68 14.64
C LEU A 13 -1.80 -11.56 13.92
N GLY A 14 -2.22 -10.53 14.66
CA GLY A 14 -2.87 -9.35 14.11
C GLY A 14 -1.95 -8.53 13.21
N LEU A 15 -0.67 -8.40 13.54
CA LEU A 15 0.32 -7.74 12.69
C LEU A 15 0.57 -8.52 11.40
N THR A 16 0.87 -9.82 11.50
CA THR A 16 1.14 -10.69 10.35
C THR A 16 -0.11 -10.85 9.49
N GLY A 17 -1.28 -11.01 10.10
CA GLY A 17 -2.57 -11.02 9.43
C GLY A 17 -2.89 -9.70 8.74
N GLY A 18 -2.56 -8.57 9.37
CA GLY A 18 -2.69 -7.23 8.79
C GLY A 18 -1.81 -7.06 7.54
N ILE A 19 -0.57 -7.55 7.58
CA ILE A 19 0.33 -7.52 6.42
C ILE A 19 -0.23 -8.39 5.28
N GLY A 20 -0.73 -9.59 5.58
CA GLY A 20 -1.39 -10.46 4.62
C GLY A 20 -2.66 -9.83 4.03
N ALA A 21 -3.45 -9.14 4.85
CA ALA A 21 -4.65 -8.44 4.43
C ALA A 21 -4.33 -7.26 3.50
N VAL A 22 -3.28 -6.49 3.78
CA VAL A 22 -2.81 -5.41 2.90
C VAL A 22 -2.30 -5.96 1.57
N MET A 23 -1.54 -7.06 1.58
CA MET A 23 -1.10 -7.76 0.37
C MET A 23 -2.29 -8.25 -0.47
N ALA A 24 -3.26 -8.92 0.15
CA ALA A 24 -4.47 -9.36 -0.51
C ALA A 24 -5.29 -8.18 -1.06
N ALA A 25 -5.42 -7.08 -0.30
CA ALA A 25 -6.12 -5.88 -0.73
C ALA A 25 -5.44 -5.19 -1.92
N CYS A 26 -4.11 -5.17 -1.98
CA CYS A 26 -3.37 -4.67 -3.15
C CYS A 26 -3.60 -5.53 -4.38
N ILE A 27 -3.52 -6.86 -4.24
CA ILE A 27 -3.70 -7.80 -5.36
C ILE A 27 -5.14 -7.74 -5.87
N LEU A 28 -6.12 -7.85 -4.96
CA LEU A 28 -7.54 -7.79 -5.29
C LEU A 28 -7.94 -6.42 -5.82
N GLY A 29 -7.42 -5.34 -5.22
CA GLY A 29 -7.65 -3.98 -5.68
C GLY A 29 -7.12 -3.76 -7.11
N GLY A 30 -5.86 -4.14 -7.37
CA GLY A 30 -5.27 -4.03 -8.70
C GLY A 30 -5.97 -4.91 -9.73
N TYR A 31 -6.30 -6.16 -9.38
CA TYR A 31 -7.01 -7.09 -10.24
C TYR A 31 -8.43 -6.61 -10.57
N TYR A 32 -9.18 -6.17 -9.56
CA TYR A 32 -10.58 -5.76 -9.76
C TYR A 32 -10.65 -4.46 -10.56
N ILE A 33 -9.80 -3.47 -10.26
CA ILE A 33 -9.72 -2.22 -11.03
C ILE A 33 -9.29 -2.51 -12.47
N GLY A 34 -8.27 -3.36 -12.67
CA GLY A 34 -7.80 -3.76 -14.00
C GLY A 34 -8.90 -4.46 -14.81
N ARG A 35 -9.59 -5.43 -14.22
CA ARG A 35 -10.69 -6.18 -14.87
C ARG A 35 -11.91 -5.30 -15.18
N HIS A 36 -12.27 -4.38 -14.29
CA HIS A 36 -13.48 -3.55 -14.46
C HIS A 36 -13.32 -2.46 -15.52
N LEU A 37 -12.09 -1.98 -15.74
CA LEU A 37 -11.78 -1.10 -16.85
C LEU A 37 -11.63 -1.88 -18.17
N ASP A 38 -11.09 -3.11 -18.15
CA ASP A 38 -10.97 -3.97 -19.35
C ASP A 38 -12.36 -4.27 -19.94
N ALA A 39 -13.33 -4.57 -19.07
CA ALA A 39 -14.72 -4.81 -19.44
C ALA A 39 -15.43 -3.60 -20.07
N LYS A 40 -14.89 -2.38 -19.89
CA LYS A 40 -15.42 -1.16 -20.53
C LYS A 40 -14.76 -0.83 -21.88
N PHE A 41 -13.59 -1.39 -22.16
CA PHE A 41 -12.77 -0.99 -23.32
C PHE A 41 -12.65 -2.05 -24.42
N ASP A 42 -13.11 -3.29 -24.21
CA ASP A 42 -13.14 -4.36 -25.23
C ASP A 42 -11.76 -4.67 -25.88
N THR A 43 -10.66 -4.15 -25.32
CA THR A 43 -9.32 -4.17 -25.92
C THR A 43 -8.37 -5.01 -25.05
N ALA A 44 -8.47 -6.33 -25.17
CA ALA A 44 -7.44 -7.22 -24.63
C ALA A 44 -6.11 -6.97 -25.37
N PRO A 45 -4.92 -6.81 -24.72
CA PRO A 45 -4.60 -6.85 -23.28
C PRO A 45 -3.80 -5.60 -22.82
N TRP A 46 -4.22 -4.38 -23.20
CA TRP A 46 -3.50 -3.16 -22.83
C TRP A 46 -3.76 -2.71 -21.39
N LEU A 47 -4.91 -3.08 -20.83
CA LEU A 47 -5.38 -2.50 -19.59
C LEU A 47 -4.77 -3.16 -18.35
N LEU A 48 -4.39 -4.44 -18.45
CA LEU A 48 -3.47 -5.08 -17.50
C LEU A 48 -2.15 -4.31 -17.38
N ILE A 49 -1.55 -3.90 -18.50
CA ILE A 49 -0.31 -3.11 -18.53
C ILE A 49 -0.51 -1.72 -17.91
N ALA A 50 -1.64 -1.06 -18.20
CA ALA A 50 -1.97 0.23 -17.62
C ALA A 50 -2.20 0.16 -16.10
N SER A 51 -2.91 -0.84 -15.60
CA SER A 51 -3.12 -1.04 -14.16
C SER A 51 -1.82 -1.39 -13.43
N LEU A 52 -0.93 -2.14 -14.07
CA LEU A 52 0.42 -2.41 -13.57
C LEU A 52 1.25 -1.12 -13.49
N LEU A 53 1.23 -0.31 -14.55
CA LEU A 53 1.90 0.99 -14.59
C LEU A 53 1.33 1.97 -13.56
N ILE A 54 0.01 2.06 -13.42
CA ILE A 54 -0.64 2.94 -12.45
C ILE A 54 -0.31 2.51 -11.03
N THR A 55 -0.34 1.22 -10.72
CA THR A 55 0.01 0.71 -9.38
C THR A 55 1.49 0.94 -9.08
N MET A 56 2.37 0.74 -10.07
CA MET A 56 3.79 1.03 -9.95
C MET A 56 4.05 2.53 -9.73
N VAL A 57 3.40 3.41 -10.48
CA VAL A 57 3.49 4.87 -10.30
C VAL A 57 2.89 5.29 -8.95
N ALA A 58 1.77 4.69 -8.53
CA ALA A 58 1.14 4.98 -7.24
C ALA A 58 2.07 4.62 -6.07
N GLY A 59 2.72 3.45 -6.11
CA GLY A 59 3.73 3.07 -5.13
C GLY A 59 4.92 4.03 -5.13
N PHE A 60 5.38 4.45 -6.32
CA PHE A 60 6.45 5.44 -6.45
C PHE A 60 6.08 6.81 -5.85
N LEU A 61 4.86 7.29 -6.10
CA LEU A 61 4.34 8.54 -5.55
C LEU A 61 4.17 8.47 -4.03
N GLU A 62 3.77 7.32 -3.49
CA GLU A 62 3.66 7.13 -2.05
C GLU A 62 5.02 7.25 -1.37
N VAL A 63 6.04 6.59 -1.92
CA VAL A 63 7.44 6.70 -1.46
C VAL A 63 7.93 8.14 -1.60
N TYR A 64 7.68 8.79 -2.74
CA TYR A 64 8.09 10.18 -2.96
C TYR A 64 7.45 11.13 -1.95
N LYS A 65 6.17 10.90 -1.61
CA LYS A 65 5.43 11.67 -0.61
C LYS A 65 5.94 11.41 0.81
N ILE A 66 6.32 10.19 1.15
CA ILE A 66 6.96 9.86 2.43
C ILE A 66 8.30 10.55 2.54
N ILE A 67 9.16 10.43 1.53
CA ILE A 67 10.47 11.08 1.49
C ILE A 67 10.30 12.59 1.61
N LYS A 68 9.42 13.19 0.79
CA LYS A 68 9.12 14.62 0.86
C LYS A 68 8.65 15.01 2.27
N LYS A 69 7.74 14.27 2.89
CA LYS A 69 7.23 14.56 4.25
C LYS A 69 8.29 14.39 5.34
N VAL A 70 9.24 13.46 5.16
CA VAL A 70 10.38 13.24 6.06
C VAL A 70 11.42 14.35 5.89
N THR A 71 11.68 14.77 4.65
CA THR A 71 12.60 15.86 4.31
C THR A 71 12.02 17.25 4.62
N GLU A 72 10.69 17.42 4.55
CA GLU A 72 9.96 18.64 4.94
C GLU A 72 9.71 18.73 6.45
N LYS A 73 10.51 18.05 7.28
CA LYS A 73 10.61 18.43 8.68
C LYS A 73 11.12 19.89 8.76
N PRO A 74 10.38 20.78 9.43
CA PRO A 74 10.42 22.21 9.19
C PRO A 74 11.74 22.85 9.63
N LYS A 75 12.32 23.64 8.73
CA LYS A 75 13.29 24.69 9.06
C LYS A 75 12.51 25.89 9.60
N ASN A 76 12.05 25.82 10.86
CA ASN A 76 11.58 27.00 11.58
C ASN A 76 11.86 26.88 13.08
N ASP A 77 13.10 27.12 13.47
CA ASP A 77 13.44 27.63 14.80
C ASP A 77 14.79 28.35 14.75
N LYS A 78 14.78 29.66 14.46
CA LYS A 78 15.73 30.74 14.82
C LYS A 78 15.02 32.05 14.38
N LYS A 79 14.65 33.04 15.18
CA LYS A 79 14.95 33.45 16.55
C LYS A 79 13.82 34.40 16.99
N LEU A 80 13.31 34.21 18.21
CA LEU A 80 12.88 35.32 19.09
C LEU A 80 14.14 35.88 19.77
#